data_AF-A0A9W7Z9E9-F1
#
_entry.id   AF-A0A9W7Z9E9-F1
#
_cell.length_a   1.000
_cell.length_b   1.000
_cell.length_c   1.000
_cell.angle_alpha   90.00
_cell.angle_beta   90.00
_cell.angle_gamma   90.00
#
_symmetry.space_group_name_H-M   'P 1'
#
loop_
_entity.id
_entity.type
_entity.pdbx_description
1 polymer ?
#
loop_
_entity_poly.entity_id
_entity_poly.type
_entity_poly.pdbx_seq_one_letter_code
_entity_poly.pdbx_strand_id
1 'polypeptide(L)'
;MSQYLTEELAKIGIDDEAIVEYCIGLLSDTTMDDDEKHEAVAGYLEAVVDTDVSSIITKALELTSAKNADLKAADEQRLRDELDQAHERERAEFQRDMQAATREERHLTIDERKRREAFLKKYGYGTLEVVEKNGEAEIVYREVNDTVRSEGNDNAKIVADKERASRENAKLAHQKKVEREKELLEKDRARKDKEKRRTMKKEKRRM
;
A
#
# COMPACT_ATOMS: atom_id res chain seq x y z
N MET A 1 -28.20 -23.14 15.90
CA MET A 1 -27.73 -24.44 15.40
C MET A 1 -27.46 -25.40 16.53
N SER A 2 -26.39 -25.26 17.32
CA SER A 2 -26.03 -26.25 18.37
C SER A 2 -27.19 -26.66 19.30
N GLN A 3 -27.81 -25.71 20.01
CA GLN A 3 -28.99 -26.01 20.87
C GLN A 3 -30.16 -26.66 20.13
N TYR A 4 -30.43 -26.22 18.90
CA TYR A 4 -31.51 -26.77 18.07
C TYR A 4 -31.23 -28.23 17.69
N LEU A 5 -29.99 -28.54 17.29
CA LEU A 5 -29.59 -29.90 16.93
C LEU A 5 -29.69 -30.83 18.13
N THR A 6 -29.21 -30.39 19.31
CA THR A 6 -29.29 -31.18 20.55
C THR A 6 -30.74 -31.49 20.91
N GLU A 7 -31.64 -30.51 20.86
CA GLU A 7 -33.05 -30.70 21.23
C GLU A 7 -33.80 -31.59 20.24
N GLU A 8 -33.59 -31.42 18.93
CA GLU A 8 -34.29 -32.22 17.92
C GLU A 8 -33.74 -33.64 17.80
N LEU A 9 -32.43 -33.84 17.90
CA LEU A 9 -31.83 -35.18 17.88
C LEU A 9 -32.18 -35.98 19.14
N ALA A 10 -32.28 -35.32 20.30
CA ALA A 10 -32.73 -35.97 21.54
C ALA A 10 -34.16 -36.50 21.44
N LYS A 11 -35.07 -35.82 20.72
CA LYS A 11 -36.46 -36.29 20.50
C LYS A 11 -36.52 -37.59 19.69
N ILE A 12 -35.50 -37.85 18.89
CA ILE A 12 -35.39 -39.02 18.03
C ILE A 12 -34.55 -40.12 18.70
N GLY A 13 -34.02 -39.86 19.91
CA GLY A 13 -33.29 -40.83 20.71
C GLY A 13 -31.77 -40.75 20.58
N ILE A 14 -31.23 -39.70 19.96
CA ILE A 14 -29.80 -39.37 19.98
C ILE A 14 -29.56 -38.32 21.06
N ASP A 15 -29.14 -38.76 22.24
CA ASP A 15 -28.71 -37.90 23.36
C ASP A 15 -27.19 -37.99 23.60
N ASP A 16 -26.43 -38.26 22.53
CA ASP A 16 -24.97 -38.31 22.58
C ASP A 16 -24.38 -36.98 22.10
N GLU A 17 -23.75 -36.26 23.02
CA GLU A 17 -23.10 -34.98 22.76
C GLU A 17 -22.02 -35.09 21.67
N ALA A 18 -21.30 -36.21 21.57
CA ALA A 18 -20.25 -36.40 20.57
C ALA A 18 -20.83 -36.51 19.15
N ILE A 19 -21.99 -37.14 19.01
CA ILE A 19 -22.71 -37.25 17.72
C ILE A 19 -23.19 -35.85 17.29
N VAL A 20 -23.74 -35.08 18.24
CA VAL A 20 -24.20 -33.71 17.99
C VAL A 20 -23.03 -32.80 17.61
N GLU A 21 -21.91 -32.87 18.31
CA GLU A 21 -20.71 -32.07 18.02
C GLU A 21 -20.11 -32.42 16.65
N TYR A 22 -20.07 -33.70 16.28
CA TYR A 22 -19.62 -34.13 14.96
C TYR A 22 -20.52 -33.59 13.84
N CYS A 23 -21.84 -33.68 14.01
CA CYS A 23 -22.80 -33.11 13.06
C CYS A 23 -22.64 -31.58 12.96
N ILE A 24 -22.42 -30.88 14.07
CA ILE A 24 -22.12 -29.45 14.07
C ILE A 24 -20.84 -29.15 13.29
N GLY A 25 -19.80 -29.97 13.46
CA GLY A 25 -18.55 -29.86 12.73
C GLY A 25 -18.75 -29.94 11.22
N LEU A 26 -19.51 -30.95 10.76
CA LEU A 26 -19.86 -31.12 9.34
C LEU A 26 -20.68 -29.94 8.81
N LEU A 27 -21.71 -29.51 9.52
CA LEU A 27 -22.58 -28.39 9.10
C LEU A 27 -21.85 -27.04 9.08
N SER A 28 -20.81 -26.89 9.90
CA SER A 28 -20.00 -25.68 9.99
C SER A 28 -18.85 -25.64 8.98
N ASP A 29 -18.59 -26.74 8.25
CA ASP A 29 -17.50 -26.79 7.29
C ASP A 29 -17.74 -25.78 6.16
N THR A 30 -16.78 -24.89 5.92
CA THR A 30 -16.90 -23.87 4.86
C THR A 30 -16.46 -24.38 3.49
N THR A 31 -15.89 -25.58 3.41
CA THR A 31 -15.39 -26.18 2.17
C THR A 31 -16.44 -26.95 1.40
N MET A 32 -17.49 -27.42 2.09
CA MET A 32 -18.61 -28.17 1.51
C MET A 32 -19.77 -27.22 1.19
N ASP A 33 -20.52 -27.54 0.14
CA ASP A 33 -21.78 -26.85 -0.12
C ASP A 33 -22.91 -27.34 0.80
N ASP A 34 -24.04 -26.63 0.82
CA ASP A 34 -25.15 -26.96 1.73
C ASP A 34 -25.84 -28.29 1.39
N ASP A 35 -25.77 -28.75 0.13
CA ASP A 35 -26.33 -30.03 -0.32
C ASP A 35 -25.42 -31.19 0.11
N GLU A 36 -24.10 -31.05 -0.07
CA GLU A 36 -23.07 -31.99 0.38
C GLU A 36 -23.08 -32.14 1.91
N LYS A 37 -23.25 -31.04 2.65
CA LYS A 37 -23.42 -31.08 4.12
C LYS A 37 -24.66 -31.83 4.52
N HIS A 38 -25.75 -31.60 3.80
CA HIS A 38 -27.02 -32.27 4.06
C HIS A 38 -26.85 -33.78 3.87
N GLU A 39 -26.29 -34.21 2.74
CA GLU A 39 -26.03 -35.61 2.44
C GLU A 39 -25.07 -36.26 3.44
N ALA A 40 -23.98 -35.59 3.80
CA ALA A 40 -23.00 -36.14 4.74
C ALA A 40 -23.57 -36.36 6.15
N VAL A 41 -24.36 -35.41 6.65
CA VAL A 41 -24.98 -35.52 7.97
C VAL A 41 -26.16 -36.50 7.93
N ALA A 42 -26.97 -36.48 6.87
CA ALA A 42 -28.05 -37.44 6.68
C ALA A 42 -27.52 -38.87 6.64
N GLY A 43 -26.49 -39.15 5.82
CA GLY A 43 -25.89 -40.48 5.73
C GLY A 43 -25.23 -40.95 7.03
N TYR A 44 -24.67 -40.03 7.81
CA TYR A 44 -24.15 -40.35 9.14
C TYR A 44 -25.26 -40.70 10.14
N LEU A 45 -26.35 -39.93 10.16
CA LEU A 45 -27.46 -40.12 11.10
C LEU A 45 -28.37 -41.29 10.72
N GLU A 46 -28.55 -41.59 9.44
CA GLU A 46 -29.27 -42.79 8.97
C GLU A 46 -28.62 -44.09 9.45
N ALA A 47 -27.30 -44.11 9.67
CA ALA A 47 -26.62 -45.27 10.23
C ALA A 47 -26.93 -45.47 11.73
N VAL A 48 -27.42 -44.44 12.40
CA VAL A 48 -27.71 -44.43 13.84
C VAL A 48 -29.21 -44.56 14.09
N VAL A 49 -30.05 -44.04 13.19
CA VAL A 49 -31.50 -43.91 13.38
C VAL A 49 -32.26 -44.15 12.08
N ASP A 50 -33.36 -44.91 12.16
CA ASP A 50 -34.26 -45.23 11.05
C ASP A 50 -35.32 -44.13 10.74
N THR A 51 -35.10 -42.89 11.16
CA THR A 51 -36.07 -41.78 10.97
C THR A 51 -35.53 -40.76 9.99
N ASP A 52 -36.43 -40.13 9.22
CA ASP A 52 -36.07 -39.02 8.35
C ASP A 52 -35.57 -37.80 9.14
N VAL A 53 -34.27 -37.51 9.02
CA VAL A 53 -33.58 -36.38 9.64
C VAL A 53 -33.46 -35.18 8.70
N SER A 54 -33.92 -35.30 7.45
CA SER A 54 -33.70 -34.28 6.40
C SER A 54 -34.22 -32.91 6.82
N SER A 55 -35.41 -32.87 7.42
CA SER A 55 -36.06 -31.63 7.87
C SER A 55 -35.30 -30.92 9.01
N ILE A 56 -34.67 -31.69 9.90
CA ILE A 56 -33.86 -31.15 11.01
C ILE A 56 -32.59 -30.53 10.45
N ILE A 57 -31.94 -31.22 9.51
CA ILE A 57 -30.69 -30.76 8.90
C ILE A 57 -30.93 -29.47 8.10
N THR A 58 -31.96 -29.44 7.24
CA THR A 58 -32.32 -28.23 6.47
C THR A 58 -32.56 -27.04 7.39
N LYS A 59 -33.34 -27.21 8.46
CA LYS A 59 -33.61 -26.14 9.41
C LYS A 59 -32.37 -25.72 10.21
N ALA A 60 -31.45 -26.64 10.49
CA ALA A 60 -30.17 -26.32 11.10
C ALA A 60 -29.28 -25.46 10.20
N LEU A 61 -29.25 -25.76 8.89
CA LEU A 61 -28.54 -24.97 7.87
C LEU A 61 -29.16 -23.57 7.74
N GLU A 62 -30.49 -23.46 7.69
CA GLU A 62 -31.20 -22.16 7.67
C GLU A 62 -30.87 -21.28 8.89
N LEU A 63 -30.84 -21.87 10.09
CA LEU A 63 -30.48 -21.13 11.30
C LEU A 63 -29.02 -20.64 11.28
N THR A 64 -28.14 -21.37 10.61
CA THR A 64 -26.73 -21.00 10.47
C THR A 64 -26.54 -19.94 9.40
N SER A 65 -27.22 -20.07 8.27
CA SER A 65 -27.17 -19.07 7.19
C SER A 65 -27.73 -17.72 7.65
N ALA A 66 -28.83 -17.71 8.42
CA ALA A 66 -29.40 -16.50 9.00
C ALA A 66 -28.41 -15.79 9.96
N LYS A 67 -27.80 -16.54 10.89
CA LYS A 67 -26.79 -15.97 11.80
C LYS A 67 -25.56 -15.46 11.08
N ASN A 68 -25.10 -16.18 10.06
CA ASN A 68 -23.95 -15.78 9.27
C ASN A 68 -24.26 -14.53 8.42
N ALA A 69 -25.48 -14.37 7.94
CA ALA A 69 -25.91 -13.16 7.23
C ALA A 69 -25.89 -11.92 8.15
N ASP A 70 -26.38 -12.05 9.39
CA ASP A 70 -26.35 -10.96 10.37
C ASP A 70 -24.91 -10.55 10.73
N LEU A 71 -24.02 -11.54 10.94
CA LEU A 71 -22.60 -11.28 11.21
C LEU A 71 -21.91 -10.58 10.03
N LYS A 72 -22.16 -11.05 8.80
CA LYS A 72 -21.61 -10.42 7.59
C LYS A 72 -22.09 -8.99 7.43
N ALA A 73 -23.38 -8.72 7.68
CA ALA A 73 -23.93 -7.37 7.61
C ALA A 73 -23.29 -6.43 8.66
N ALA A 74 -23.07 -6.92 9.88
CA ALA A 74 -22.40 -6.15 10.93
C ALA A 74 -20.92 -5.86 10.59
N ASP A 75 -20.21 -6.83 10.03
CA ASP A 75 -18.81 -6.65 9.62
C ASP A 75 -18.69 -5.72 8.41
N GLU A 76 -19.60 -5.80 7.45
CA GLU A 76 -19.64 -4.89 6.30
C GLU A 76 -19.91 -3.44 6.76
N GLN A 77 -20.82 -3.25 7.73
CA GLN A 77 -21.09 -1.94 8.29
C GLN A 77 -19.87 -1.36 9.03
N ARG A 78 -19.16 -2.18 9.81
CA ARG A 78 -17.91 -1.77 10.47
C ARG A 78 -16.84 -1.36 9.47
N LEU A 79 -16.68 -2.13 8.39
CA LEU A 79 -15.69 -1.82 7.35
C LEU A 79 -16.01 -0.49 6.65
N ARG A 80 -17.31 -0.22 6.40
CA ARG A 80 -17.75 1.07 5.84
C ARG A 80 -17.45 2.23 6.79
N ASP A 81 -17.77 2.08 8.07
CA ASP A 81 -17.52 3.11 9.08
C ASP A 81 -16.01 3.40 9.24
N GLU A 82 -15.17 2.37 9.18
CA GLU A 82 -13.70 2.52 9.22
C GLU A 82 -13.17 3.26 7.98
N LEU A 83 -13.69 2.95 6.79
CA LEU A 83 -13.32 3.62 5.55
C LEU A 83 -13.72 5.10 5.56
N ASP A 84 -14.94 5.40 6.04
CA ASP A 84 -15.43 6.77 6.16
C ASP A 84 -14.57 7.58 7.14
N GLN A 85 -14.21 7.00 8.30
CA GLN A 85 -13.30 7.64 9.24
C GLN A 85 -11.90 7.86 8.65
N ALA A 86 -11.38 6.93 7.86
CA ALA A 86 -10.10 7.08 7.20
C ALA A 86 -10.13 8.25 6.19
N HIS A 87 -11.18 8.35 5.38
CA HIS A 87 -11.37 9.47 4.46
C HIS A 87 -11.55 10.81 5.17
N GLU A 88 -12.26 10.85 6.29
CA GLU A 88 -12.37 12.08 7.10
C GLU A 88 -11.01 12.52 7.65
N ARG A 89 -10.18 11.58 8.13
CA ARG A 89 -8.82 11.88 8.59
C ARG A 89 -7.95 12.41 7.47
N GLU A 90 -7.97 11.77 6.30
CA GLU A 90 -7.23 12.21 5.12
C GLU A 90 -7.65 13.62 4.67
N ARG A 91 -8.96 13.91 4.65
CA ARG A 91 -9.47 15.26 4.36
C ARG A 91 -9.02 16.28 5.39
N ALA A 92 -9.03 15.93 6.67
CA ALA A 92 -8.59 16.81 7.74
C ALA A 92 -7.09 17.11 7.66
N GLU A 93 -6.26 16.11 7.33
CA GLU A 93 -4.83 16.27 7.10
C GLU A 93 -4.57 17.16 5.88
N PHE A 94 -5.25 16.92 4.76
CA PHE A 94 -5.14 17.76 3.57
C PHE A 94 -5.52 19.22 3.85
N GLN A 95 -6.60 19.45 4.61
CA GLN A 95 -6.99 20.80 5.02
C GLN A 95 -5.96 21.47 5.92
N ARG A 96 -5.32 20.72 6.84
CA ARG A 96 -4.24 21.24 7.68
C ARG A 96 -3.03 21.63 6.85
N ASP A 97 -2.62 20.81 5.89
CA ASP A 97 -1.51 21.09 5.00
C ASP A 97 -1.78 22.31 4.11
N MET A 98 -3.01 22.45 3.59
CA MET A 98 -3.41 23.63 2.83
C MET A 98 -3.40 24.91 3.70
N GLN A 99 -3.85 24.81 4.96
CA GLN A 99 -3.77 25.93 5.91
C GLN A 99 -2.33 26.27 6.31
N ALA A 100 -1.44 25.27 6.41
CA ALA A 100 -0.03 25.50 6.65
C ALA A 100 0.65 26.18 5.46
N ALA A 101 0.35 25.73 4.24
CA ALA A 101 0.87 26.31 2.99
C ALA A 101 0.40 27.76 2.77
N THR A 102 -0.84 28.10 3.15
CA THR A 102 -1.37 29.47 3.08
C THR A 102 -0.83 30.38 4.18
N ARG A 103 -0.43 29.85 5.34
CA ARG A 103 0.27 30.63 6.38
C ARG A 103 1.72 30.94 6.03
N GLU A 104 2.34 30.18 5.13
CA GLU A 104 3.62 30.53 4.49
C GLU A 104 3.43 31.47 3.29
N GLU A 105 2.64 32.55 3.43
CA GLU A 105 2.83 33.71 2.57
C GLU A 105 4.22 34.28 2.84
N ARG A 106 5.22 33.77 2.12
CA ARG A 106 6.59 34.28 2.16
C ARG A 106 6.53 35.73 1.72
N HIS A 107 6.54 36.65 2.69
CA HIS A 107 6.75 38.07 2.42
C HIS A 107 8.11 38.21 1.74
N LEU A 108 8.10 38.34 0.41
CA LEU A 108 9.30 38.54 -0.37
C LEU A 108 9.97 39.82 0.13
N THR A 109 11.25 39.72 0.46
CA THR A 109 12.06 40.90 0.73
C THR A 109 12.08 41.82 -0.51
N ILE A 110 12.38 43.11 -0.33
CA ILE A 110 12.38 44.10 -1.42
C ILE A 110 13.27 43.62 -2.59
N ASP A 111 14.40 42.98 -2.28
CA ASP A 111 15.34 42.48 -3.27
C ASP A 111 14.85 41.21 -3.99
N GLU A 112 14.21 40.29 -3.29
CA GLU A 112 13.59 39.11 -3.91
C GLU A 112 12.42 39.50 -4.81
N ARG A 113 11.63 40.50 -4.40
CA ARG A 113 10.56 41.07 -5.24
C ARG A 113 11.13 41.70 -6.50
N LYS A 114 12.20 42.50 -6.39
CA LYS A 114 12.89 43.07 -7.56
C LYS A 114 13.46 42.00 -8.49
N ARG A 115 14.04 40.92 -7.94
CA ARG A 115 14.55 39.79 -8.75
C ARG A 115 13.42 39.05 -9.47
N ARG A 116 12.31 38.80 -8.77
CA ARG A 116 11.10 38.19 -9.35
C ARG A 116 10.54 39.07 -10.47
N GLU A 117 10.43 40.38 -10.23
CA GLU A 117 9.93 41.35 -11.21
C GLU A 117 10.85 41.48 -12.43
N ALA A 118 12.17 41.51 -12.22
CA ALA A 118 13.16 41.48 -13.30
C ALA A 118 13.08 40.18 -14.12
N PHE A 119 12.84 39.04 -13.46
CA PHE A 119 12.66 37.74 -14.11
C PHE A 119 11.36 37.69 -14.91
N LEU A 120 10.23 38.16 -14.34
CA LEU A 120 8.96 38.32 -15.05
C LEU A 120 9.08 39.30 -16.21
N LYS A 121 9.87 40.37 -16.09
CA LYS A 121 10.11 41.29 -17.20
C LYS A 121 10.92 40.65 -18.33
N LYS A 122 11.82 39.71 -17.99
CA LYS A 122 12.71 39.05 -18.95
C LYS A 122 12.05 37.88 -19.67
N TYR A 123 11.17 37.15 -18.99
CA TYR A 123 10.58 35.89 -19.50
C TYR A 123 9.05 35.83 -19.37
N GLY A 124 8.42 36.78 -18.68
CA GLY A 124 6.97 36.90 -18.64
C GLY A 124 6.47 37.42 -19.98
N TYR A 125 5.58 36.67 -20.59
CA TYR A 125 4.80 37.12 -21.74
C TYR A 125 4.11 38.44 -21.38
N GLY A 126 4.18 39.41 -22.29
CA GLY A 126 3.87 40.82 -22.04
C GLY A 126 2.58 41.00 -21.24
N THR A 127 2.66 41.73 -20.13
CA THR A 127 1.51 42.23 -19.41
C THR A 127 0.57 42.97 -20.37
N LEU A 128 -0.69 42.55 -20.39
CA LEU A 128 -1.79 43.22 -21.11
C LEU A 128 -1.88 44.65 -20.57
N GLU A 129 -1.59 45.64 -21.41
CA GLU A 129 -1.76 47.05 -21.07
C GLU A 129 -3.12 47.48 -21.63
N VAL A 130 -4.11 47.63 -20.75
CA VAL A 130 -5.42 48.16 -21.13
C VAL A 130 -5.28 49.68 -21.18
N VAL A 131 -5.39 50.25 -22.38
CA VAL A 131 -5.31 51.70 -22.58
C VAL A 131 -6.71 52.20 -22.90
N GLU A 132 -7.21 53.13 -22.08
CA GLU A 132 -8.48 53.79 -22.34
C GLU A 132 -8.31 54.85 -23.43
N LYS A 133 -8.94 54.62 -24.58
CA LYS A 133 -8.98 55.61 -25.67
C LYS A 133 -10.44 55.80 -26.08
N ASN A 134 -10.92 57.04 -25.94
CA ASN A 134 -12.29 57.43 -26.29
C ASN A 134 -13.40 56.72 -25.48
N GLY A 135 -13.15 56.37 -24.21
CA GLY A 135 -14.19 55.84 -23.31
C GLY A 135 -14.50 54.35 -23.48
N GLU A 136 -13.76 53.64 -24.35
CA GLU A 136 -13.75 52.17 -24.40
C GLU A 136 -12.34 51.64 -24.08
N ALA A 137 -12.29 50.57 -23.30
CA ALA A 137 -11.08 49.90 -22.90
C ALA A 137 -10.56 49.01 -24.04
N GLU A 138 -9.51 49.45 -24.75
CA GLU A 138 -8.87 48.66 -25.80
C GLU A 138 -7.67 47.89 -25.23
N ILE A 139 -7.63 46.57 -25.45
CA ILE A 139 -6.51 45.72 -25.05
C ILE A 139 -5.45 45.81 -26.14
N VAL A 140 -4.38 46.57 -25.89
CA VAL A 140 -3.28 46.70 -26.85
C VAL A 140 -2.26 45.61 -26.58
N TYR A 141 -2.08 44.71 -27.56
CA TYR A 141 -0.99 43.74 -27.54
C TYR A 141 0.32 44.45 -27.83
N ARG A 142 1.19 44.57 -26.82
CA ARG A 142 2.58 44.98 -27.06
C ARG A 142 3.29 43.80 -27.72
N GLU A 143 3.54 43.89 -29.02
CA GLU A 143 4.37 42.91 -29.75
C GLU A 143 5.74 42.84 -29.09
N VAL A 144 5.99 41.73 -28.39
CA VAL A 144 7.31 41.40 -27.88
C VAL A 144 8.14 41.03 -29.10
N ASN A 145 9.26 41.72 -29.31
CA ASN A 145 10.23 41.38 -30.35
C ASN A 145 10.43 39.85 -30.39
N ASP A 146 10.28 39.29 -31.58
CA ASP A 146 10.28 37.87 -31.93
C ASP A 146 11.64 37.15 -31.70
N THR A 147 12.44 37.64 -30.75
CA THR A 147 13.76 37.10 -30.39
C THR A 147 13.70 35.94 -29.41
N VAL A 148 12.53 35.66 -28.81
CA VAL A 148 12.33 34.43 -28.02
C VAL A 148 11.56 33.44 -28.88
N ARG A 149 12.18 32.99 -29.97
CA ARG A 149 11.82 31.70 -30.55
C ARG A 149 11.92 30.69 -29.42
N SER A 150 10.80 30.06 -29.07
CA SER A 150 10.80 28.89 -28.19
C SER A 150 11.81 27.92 -28.77
N GLU A 151 12.96 27.77 -28.10
CA GLU A 151 13.92 26.73 -28.46
C GLU A 151 13.14 25.41 -28.47
N GLY A 152 13.23 24.69 -29.58
CA GLY A 152 12.39 23.53 -29.84
C GLY A 152 12.53 22.45 -28.77
N ASN A 153 11.71 21.41 -28.89
CA ASN A 153 11.66 20.28 -27.94
C ASN A 153 13.07 19.71 -27.61
N ASP A 154 13.58 20.04 -26.42
CA ASP A 154 14.86 19.57 -25.88
C ASP A 154 14.74 18.25 -25.09
N ASN A 155 13.56 17.62 -25.06
CA ASN A 155 13.34 16.38 -24.31
C ASN A 155 14.31 15.27 -24.77
N ALA A 156 14.65 15.23 -26.05
CA ALA A 156 15.61 14.27 -26.59
C ALA A 156 17.02 14.44 -25.99
N LYS A 157 17.49 15.67 -25.79
CA LYS A 157 18.80 15.95 -25.17
C LYS A 157 18.77 15.61 -23.69
N ILE A 158 17.69 15.98 -23.00
CA ILE A 158 17.50 15.69 -21.57
C ILE A 158 17.52 14.18 -21.29
N VAL A 159 16.85 13.39 -22.14
CA VAL A 159 16.86 11.92 -22.01
C VAL A 159 18.26 11.35 -22.29
N ALA A 160 18.95 11.84 -23.32
CA ALA A 160 20.30 11.39 -23.65
C ALA A 160 21.33 11.70 -22.54
N ASP A 161 21.25 12.89 -21.95
CA ASP A 161 22.13 13.32 -20.85
C ASP A 161 21.85 12.53 -19.57
N LYS A 162 20.57 12.26 -19.27
CA LYS A 162 20.17 11.43 -18.12
C LYS A 162 20.66 9.99 -18.28
N GLU A 163 20.58 9.42 -19.47
CA GLU A 163 21.09 8.07 -19.74
C GLU A 163 22.62 8.02 -19.63
N ARG A 164 23.33 9.03 -20.16
CA ARG A 164 24.79 9.13 -20.02
C ARG A 164 25.21 9.24 -18.56
N ALA A 165 24.56 10.10 -17.78
CA ALA A 165 24.82 10.25 -16.35
C ALA A 165 24.55 8.94 -15.58
N SER A 166 23.49 8.20 -15.93
CA SER A 166 23.19 6.90 -15.33
C SER A 166 24.29 5.87 -15.62
N ARG A 167 24.79 5.82 -16.85
CA ARG A 167 25.89 4.92 -17.24
C ARG A 167 27.19 5.28 -16.52
N GLU A 168 27.52 6.55 -16.39
CA GLU A 168 28.73 7.00 -15.67
C GLU A 168 28.65 6.71 -14.18
N ASN A 169 27.49 6.97 -13.56
CA ASN A 169 27.25 6.63 -12.15
C ASN A 169 27.36 5.13 -11.88
N ALA A 170 26.85 4.28 -12.80
CA ALA A 170 26.98 2.83 -12.68
C ALA A 170 28.45 2.37 -12.77
N LYS A 171 29.23 2.95 -13.69
CA LYS A 171 30.68 2.67 -13.81
C LYS A 171 31.43 3.07 -12.54
N LEU A 172 31.14 4.26 -12.01
CA LEU A 172 31.78 4.77 -10.81
C LEU A 172 31.42 3.92 -9.57
N ALA A 173 30.15 3.52 -9.44
CA ALA A 173 29.71 2.65 -8.37
C ALA A 173 30.37 1.26 -8.43
N HIS A 174 30.52 0.70 -9.64
CA HIS A 174 31.21 -0.55 -9.85
C HIS A 174 32.70 -0.44 -9.47
N GLN A 175 33.40 0.60 -9.94
CA GLN A 175 34.80 0.83 -9.59
C GLN A 175 35.00 0.96 -8.07
N LYS A 176 34.16 1.75 -7.39
CA LYS A 176 34.18 1.87 -5.92
C LYS A 176 33.94 0.54 -5.21
N LYS A 177 33.07 -0.32 -5.75
CA LYS A 177 32.82 -1.65 -5.18
C LYS A 177 34.06 -2.54 -5.32
N VAL A 178 34.67 -2.57 -6.51
CA VAL A 178 35.90 -3.35 -6.76
C VAL A 178 37.05 -2.88 -5.87
N GLU A 179 37.24 -1.57 -5.72
CA GLU A 179 38.27 -1.00 -4.84
C GLU A 179 38.04 -1.42 -3.38
N ARG A 180 36.80 -1.32 -2.88
CA ARG A 180 36.45 -1.74 -1.52
C ARG A 180 36.70 -3.23 -1.30
N GLU A 181 36.31 -4.08 -2.25
CA GLU A 181 36.55 -5.52 -2.17
C GLU A 181 38.05 -5.85 -2.19
N LYS A 182 38.83 -5.15 -3.01
CA LYS A 182 40.29 -5.30 -3.06
C LYS A 182 40.95 -4.90 -1.73
N GLU A 183 40.54 -3.78 -1.14
CA GLU A 183 41.05 -3.33 0.15
C GLU A 183 40.72 -4.30 1.29
N LEU A 184 39.50 -4.86 1.30
CA LEU A 184 39.10 -5.85 2.31
C LEU A 184 39.93 -7.13 2.20
N LEU A 185 40.15 -7.61 0.97
CA LEU A 185 40.96 -8.81 0.73
C LEU A 185 42.42 -8.60 1.15
N GLU A 186 42.99 -7.42 0.90
CA GLU A 186 44.34 -7.07 1.33
C GLU A 186 44.45 -6.96 2.85
N LYS A 187 43.46 -6.33 3.52
CA LYS A 187 43.39 -6.26 4.99
C LYS A 187 43.31 -7.65 5.62
N ASP A 188 42.52 -8.56 5.04
CA ASP A 188 42.41 -9.93 5.52
C ASP A 188 43.70 -10.75 5.33
N ARG A 189 44.38 -10.58 4.19
CA ARG A 189 45.71 -11.19 3.97
C ARG A 189 46.72 -10.69 5.00
N ALA A 190 46.78 -9.38 5.22
CA ALA A 190 47.68 -8.79 6.20
C ALA A 190 47.37 -9.25 7.64
N ARG A 191 46.09 -9.46 8.00
CA ARG A 191 45.69 -10.02 9.31
C ARG A 191 46.19 -11.44 9.47
N LYS A 192 45.95 -12.31 8.48
CA LYS A 192 46.38 -13.71 8.48
C LYS A 192 47.90 -13.84 8.57
N ASP A 193 48.65 -13.00 7.86
CA ASP A 193 50.12 -13.03 7.91
C ASP A 193 50.68 -12.54 9.25
N LYS A 194 50.07 -11.51 9.85
CA LYS A 194 50.43 -11.06 11.21
C LYS A 194 50.14 -12.13 12.25
N GLU A 195 49.04 -12.85 12.12
CA GLU A 195 48.66 -13.94 13.01
C GLU A 195 49.63 -15.12 12.89
N LYS A 196 49.95 -15.57 11.67
CA LYS A 196 50.98 -16.60 11.42
C LYS A 196 52.35 -16.22 11.98
N ARG A 197 52.77 -14.95 11.82
CA ARG A 197 54.03 -14.46 12.41
C ARG A 197 54.00 -14.44 13.94
N ARG A 198 52.84 -14.18 14.55
CA ARG A 198 52.66 -14.20 16.01
C ARG A 198 52.66 -15.63 16.56
N THR A 199 52.03 -16.57 15.88
CA THR A 199 52.00 -17.99 16.31
C THR A 199 53.39 -18.62 16.22
N MET A 200 54.11 -18.45 15.09
CA MET A 200 55.49 -18.95 14.94
C MET A 200 56.45 -18.37 15.99
N LYS A 201 56.31 -17.08 16.37
CA LYS A 201 57.12 -16.47 17.44
C LYS A 201 56.82 -17.03 18.82
N LYS A 202 55.57 -17.44 19.10
CA LYS A 202 55.20 -18.07 20.38
C LYS A 202 55.74 -19.50 20.48
N GLU A 203 55.70 -20.27 19.40
CA GLU A 203 56.30 -21.61 19.37
C GLU A 203 57.81 -21.58 19.52
N LYS A 204 58.52 -20.67 18.82
CA LYS A 204 59.97 -20.49 18.96
C LYS A 204 60.42 -20.05 20.37
N ARG A 205 59.51 -19.49 21.19
CA ARG A 205 59.77 -19.13 22.60
C ARG A 205 59.45 -20.25 23.59
N ARG A 206 58.73 -21.29 23.15
CA ARG A 206 58.35 -22.44 23.97
C ARG A 206 59.32 -23.62 23.80
N MET A 207 60.10 -23.63 22.72
CA MET A 207 61.35 -24.40 22.62
C MET A 207 62.51 -23.60 23.20
#